data_AF-A0A2G9REY0-F1
#
_entry.id   AF-A0A2G9REY0-F1
#
_cell.length_a   1.000
_cell.length_b   1.000
_cell.length_c   1.000
_cell.angle_alpha   90.00
_cell.angle_beta   90.00
_cell.angle_gamma   90.00
#
_symmetry.space_group_name_H-M   'P 1'
#
loop_
_entity.id
_entity.type
_entity.pdbx_description
1 polymer ?
#
loop_
_entity_poly.entity_id
_entity_poly.type
_entity_poly.pdbx_seq_one_letter_code
_entity_poly.pdbx_strand_id
1 'polypeptide(L)'
;HDVDELRRKKEITTRGINCPKPIYDFHQANFPQYVMDALLDQRFKEPTPIQCQGFPLALSGRDMVGIAQTGSGKTLAYLLPAMVHINHQPYLERGDGPICLVLAPTRELAQQVQQVADDYGKQTLMWSATWPKEVRQLAEDFLRDYVQINVGNLELSANHNILQIVDVCQESEKDHKL
;
A
#
# COMPACT_ATOMS: atom_id res chain seq x y z
N HIS A 1 -25.00 -6.00 1.56
CA HIS A 1 -23.95 -7.04 1.47
C HIS A 1 -23.33 -7.22 2.82
N ASP A 2 -23.19 -8.48 3.25
CA ASP A 2 -22.55 -8.82 4.51
C ASP A 2 -21.05 -8.49 4.43
N VAL A 3 -20.55 -7.68 5.37
CA VAL A 3 -19.16 -7.19 5.39
C VAL A 3 -18.20 -8.36 5.53
N ASP A 4 -18.58 -9.36 6.32
CA ASP A 4 -17.74 -10.51 6.61
C ASP A 4 -17.65 -11.45 5.41
N GLU A 5 -18.72 -11.53 4.61
CA GLU A 5 -18.69 -12.28 3.36
C GLU A 5 -17.75 -11.65 2.33
N LEU A 6 -17.76 -10.31 2.19
CA LEU A 6 -16.84 -9.61 1.30
C LEU A 6 -15.38 -9.79 1.72
N ARG A 7 -15.10 -9.69 3.03
CA ARG A 7 -13.77 -9.95 3.59
C ARG A 7 -13.31 -11.38 3.32
N ARG A 8 -14.18 -12.37 3.57
CA ARG A 8 -13.90 -13.77 3.27
C ARG A 8 -13.62 -14.00 1.80
N LYS A 9 -14.43 -13.44 0.90
CA LYS A 9 -14.29 -13.58 -0.56
C LYS A 9 -12.98 -12.99 -1.08
N LYS A 10 -12.51 -11.88 -0.49
CA LYS A 10 -11.27 -11.21 -0.88
C LYS A 10 -10.07 -11.58 0.02
N GLU A 11 -10.21 -12.61 0.87
CA GLU A 11 -9.17 -13.09 1.79
C GLU A 11 -8.60 -11.98 2.71
N ILE A 12 -9.47 -11.07 3.16
CA ILE A 12 -9.11 -9.94 4.02
C ILE A 12 -9.32 -10.34 5.47
N THR A 13 -8.28 -10.18 6.28
CA THR A 13 -8.34 -10.30 7.75
C THR A 13 -8.03 -8.94 8.37
N THR A 14 -8.78 -8.53 9.39
CA THR A 14 -8.54 -7.27 10.12
C THR A 14 -8.29 -7.55 11.59
N ARG A 15 -7.30 -6.89 12.18
CA ARG A 15 -7.07 -6.85 13.64
C ARG A 15 -7.11 -5.40 14.13
N GLY A 16 -7.71 -5.19 15.30
CA GLY A 16 -7.94 -3.86 15.88
C GLY A 16 -9.43 -3.49 15.91
N ILE A 17 -9.74 -2.37 16.55
CA ILE A 17 -11.12 -1.97 16.87
C ILE A 17 -11.64 -1.01 15.80
N ASN A 18 -12.94 -0.98 15.53
CA ASN A 18 -13.60 0.01 14.66
C ASN A 18 -13.00 0.11 13.24
N CYS A 19 -12.54 -1.00 12.64
CA CYS A 19 -12.07 -1.00 11.26
C CYS A 19 -13.23 -0.67 10.30
N PRO A 20 -13.10 0.36 9.43
CA PRO A 20 -14.15 0.71 8.47
C PRO A 20 -14.55 -0.45 7.56
N LYS A 21 -15.75 -0.38 7.00
CA LYS A 21 -16.23 -1.39 6.06
C LYS A 21 -15.38 -1.34 4.78
N PRO A 22 -14.99 -2.49 4.20
CA PRO A 22 -14.28 -2.50 2.94
C PRO A 22 -15.20 -2.04 1.81
N ILE A 23 -14.61 -1.34 0.83
CA ILE A 23 -15.28 -1.00 -0.42
C ILE A 23 -15.11 -2.14 -1.43
N TYR A 24 -16.04 -2.24 -2.38
CA TYR A 24 -15.93 -3.15 -3.52
C TYR A 24 -15.80 -2.41 -4.86
N ASP A 25 -16.00 -1.09 -4.88
CA ASP A 25 -15.93 -0.24 -6.06
C ASP A 25 -15.25 1.09 -5.72
N PHE A 26 -14.48 1.66 -6.65
CA PHE A 26 -13.77 2.94 -6.44
C PHE A 26 -14.72 4.10 -6.14
N HIS A 27 -15.94 4.09 -6.68
CA HIS A 27 -16.95 5.11 -6.41
C HIS A 27 -17.37 5.17 -4.93
N GLN A 28 -17.15 4.12 -4.15
CA GLN A 28 -17.47 4.09 -2.72
C GLN A 28 -16.38 4.72 -1.84
N ALA A 29 -15.18 4.95 -2.39
CA ALA A 29 -14.08 5.55 -1.65
C ALA A 29 -14.26 7.07 -1.46
N ASN A 30 -15.27 7.68 -2.10
CA ASN A 30 -15.48 9.13 -2.13
C ASN A 30 -14.21 9.90 -2.56
N PHE A 31 -13.46 9.35 -3.51
CA PHE A 31 -12.33 10.04 -4.09
C PHE A 31 -12.79 11.27 -4.89
N PRO A 32 -12.02 12.37 -4.88
CA PRO A 32 -12.27 13.50 -5.75
C PRO A 32 -12.25 13.10 -7.23
N GLN A 33 -12.98 13.85 -8.07
CA GLN A 33 -13.14 13.52 -9.50
C GLN A 33 -11.80 13.34 -10.23
N TYR A 34 -10.80 14.18 -9.94
CA TYR A 34 -9.49 14.08 -10.59
C TYR A 34 -8.77 12.75 -10.29
N VAL A 35 -9.00 12.13 -9.12
CA VAL A 35 -8.46 10.80 -8.79
C VAL A 35 -9.23 9.72 -9.55
N MET A 36 -10.56 9.86 -9.62
CA MET A 36 -11.41 8.93 -10.37
C MET A 36 -11.07 8.93 -11.86
N ASP A 37 -10.82 10.10 -12.44
CA ASP A 37 -10.39 10.24 -13.84
C ASP A 37 -9.04 9.53 -14.07
N ALA A 38 -8.06 9.73 -13.17
CA ALA A 38 -6.76 9.05 -13.25
C ALA A 38 -6.87 7.51 -13.10
N LEU A 39 -7.81 7.02 -12.29
CA LEU A 39 -8.10 5.59 -12.16
C LEU A 39 -8.72 5.02 -13.45
N LEU A 40 -9.62 5.78 -14.09
CA LEU A 40 -10.28 5.40 -15.34
C LEU A 40 -9.30 5.38 -16.52
N ASP A 41 -8.41 6.37 -16.61
CA ASP A 41 -7.39 6.45 -17.67
C ASP A 41 -6.44 5.25 -17.65
N GLN A 42 -6.14 4.75 -16.45
CA GLN A 42 -5.30 3.57 -16.23
C GLN A 42 -6.08 2.25 -16.36
N ARG A 43 -7.36 2.30 -16.74
CA ARG A 43 -8.24 1.13 -16.96
C ARG A 43 -8.38 0.21 -15.74
N PHE A 44 -8.27 0.74 -14.52
CA PHE A 44 -8.57 -0.02 -13.33
C PHE A 44 -10.08 -0.29 -13.25
N LYS A 45 -10.45 -1.58 -13.28
CA LYS A 45 -11.86 -2.00 -13.25
C LYS A 45 -12.43 -2.06 -11.83
N GLU A 46 -11.62 -2.52 -10.88
CA GLU A 46 -12.03 -2.71 -9.49
C GLU A 46 -10.83 -2.57 -8.55
N PRO A 47 -11.05 -2.15 -7.29
CA PRO A 47 -10.00 -2.13 -6.29
C PRO A 47 -9.52 -3.54 -5.93
N THR A 48 -8.20 -3.69 -5.77
CA THR A 48 -7.60 -4.94 -5.26
C THR A 48 -8.00 -5.18 -3.80
N PRO A 49 -7.89 -6.41 -3.26
CA PRO A 49 -8.28 -6.69 -1.87
C PRO A 49 -7.67 -5.76 -0.81
N ILE A 50 -6.38 -5.40 -0.96
CA ILE A 50 -5.72 -4.50 -0.02
C ILE A 50 -6.23 -3.06 -0.16
N GLN A 51 -6.61 -2.65 -1.37
CA GLN A 51 -7.22 -1.34 -1.64
C GLN A 51 -8.66 -1.27 -1.11
N CYS A 52 -9.43 -2.35 -1.28
CA CYS A 52 -10.81 -2.48 -0.76
C CYS A 52 -10.91 -2.14 0.73
N GLN A 53 -10.00 -2.66 1.55
CA GLN A 53 -9.99 -2.40 2.99
C GLN A 53 -9.09 -1.22 3.36
N GLY A 54 -8.03 -0.98 2.59
CA GLY A 54 -7.01 0.03 2.87
C GLY A 54 -7.47 1.46 2.62
N PHE A 55 -8.18 1.73 1.51
CA PHE A 55 -8.68 3.08 1.22
C PHE A 55 -9.58 3.65 2.31
N PRO A 56 -10.67 2.98 2.74
CA PRO A 56 -11.53 3.54 3.77
C PRO A 56 -10.83 3.63 5.13
N LEU A 57 -9.83 2.77 5.41
CA LEU A 57 -9.05 2.86 6.64
C LEU A 57 -8.11 4.07 6.61
N ALA A 58 -7.32 4.24 5.54
CA ALA A 58 -6.39 5.36 5.38
C ALA A 58 -7.13 6.71 5.34
N LEU A 59 -8.25 6.79 4.62
CA LEU A 59 -9.09 8.00 4.56
C LEU A 59 -9.76 8.33 5.91
N SER A 60 -9.88 7.35 6.82
CA SER A 60 -10.38 7.62 8.18
C SER A 60 -9.32 8.27 9.09
N GLY A 61 -8.09 8.42 8.61
CA GLY A 61 -7.00 9.06 9.35
C GLY A 61 -6.43 8.20 10.49
N ARG A 62 -6.73 6.91 10.49
CA ARG A 62 -6.24 5.98 11.50
C ARG A 62 -4.91 5.36 11.08
N ASP A 63 -4.05 5.18 12.07
CA ASP A 63 -2.83 4.41 11.94
C ASP A 63 -3.14 2.99 11.49
N MET A 64 -2.34 2.49 10.54
CA MET A 64 -2.62 1.20 9.93
C MET A 64 -1.38 0.47 9.45
N VAL A 65 -1.48 -0.86 9.46
CA VAL A 65 -0.48 -1.77 8.88
C VAL A 65 -1.17 -2.61 7.81
N GLY A 66 -0.75 -2.45 6.55
CA GLY A 66 -1.29 -3.19 5.41
C GLY A 66 -0.35 -4.28 4.92
N ILE A 67 -0.71 -5.55 5.11
CA ILE A 67 0.06 -6.71 4.68
C ILE A 67 -0.66 -7.36 3.49
N ALA A 68 0.07 -7.51 2.38
CA ALA A 68 -0.41 -8.20 1.18
C ALA A 68 0.78 -8.61 0.31
N GLN A 69 0.61 -9.60 -0.57
CA GLN A 69 1.66 -10.08 -1.49
C GLN A 69 2.22 -9.00 -2.43
N THR A 70 3.39 -9.21 -3.02
CA THR A 70 3.94 -8.33 -4.07
C THR A 70 3.03 -8.30 -5.30
N GLY A 71 2.87 -7.13 -5.93
CA GLY A 71 1.96 -6.94 -7.07
C GLY A 71 0.48 -6.76 -6.70
N SER A 72 0.13 -6.73 -5.41
CA SER A 72 -1.27 -6.56 -4.95
C SER A 72 -1.80 -5.12 -4.98
N GLY A 73 -1.03 -4.15 -5.49
CA GLY A 73 -1.48 -2.75 -5.58
C GLY A 73 -1.35 -1.93 -4.29
N LYS A 74 -0.48 -2.33 -3.35
CA LYS A 74 -0.21 -1.60 -2.10
C LYS A 74 0.21 -0.15 -2.32
N THR A 75 0.97 0.13 -3.38
CA THR A 75 1.45 1.49 -3.69
C THR A 75 0.31 2.48 -3.82
N LEU A 76 -0.69 2.17 -4.66
CA LEU A 76 -1.88 3.01 -4.80
C LEU A 76 -2.72 3.05 -3.51
N ALA A 77 -2.73 1.96 -2.74
CA ALA A 77 -3.48 1.86 -1.49
C ALA A 77 -3.10 2.94 -0.47
N TYR A 78 -1.84 3.40 -0.43
CA TYR A 78 -1.43 4.53 0.41
C TYR A 78 -1.29 5.85 -0.34
N LEU A 79 -0.93 5.85 -1.63
CA LEU A 79 -0.75 7.11 -2.38
C LEU A 79 -2.05 7.86 -2.64
N LEU A 80 -3.14 7.18 -3.02
CA LEU A 80 -4.40 7.87 -3.33
C LEU A 80 -5.01 8.54 -2.09
N PRO A 81 -5.09 7.87 -0.92
CA PRO A 81 -5.48 8.54 0.31
C PRO A 81 -4.54 9.68 0.70
N ALA A 82 -3.22 9.55 0.48
CA ALA A 82 -2.27 10.63 0.74
C ALA A 82 -2.54 11.86 -0.12
N MET A 83 -2.87 11.71 -1.41
CA MET A 83 -3.24 12.83 -2.29
C MET A 83 -4.52 13.52 -1.82
N VAL A 84 -5.53 12.74 -1.39
CA VAL A 84 -6.74 13.31 -0.79
C VAL A 84 -6.40 14.07 0.49
N HIS A 85 -5.54 13.51 1.34
CA HIS A 85 -5.10 14.13 2.58
C HIS A 85 -4.39 15.47 2.31
N ILE A 86 -3.42 15.50 1.39
CA ILE A 86 -2.69 16.71 0.97
C ILE A 86 -3.65 17.79 0.49
N ASN A 87 -4.63 17.44 -0.36
CA ASN A 87 -5.57 18.41 -0.91
C ASN A 87 -6.54 19.02 0.12
N HIS A 88 -6.68 18.40 1.29
CA HIS A 88 -7.45 18.96 2.41
C HIS A 88 -6.58 19.74 3.40
N GLN A 89 -5.27 19.89 3.15
CA GLN A 89 -4.38 20.75 3.95
C GLN A 89 -4.19 22.12 3.29
N PRO A 90 -3.79 23.16 4.06
CA PRO A 90 -3.32 24.43 3.50
C PRO A 90 -2.14 24.24 2.53
N TYR A 91 -2.01 25.17 1.57
CA TYR A 91 -0.85 25.19 0.69
C TYR A 91 0.44 25.44 1.47
N LEU A 92 1.51 24.77 1.05
CA LEU A 92 2.84 24.90 1.65
C LEU A 92 3.39 26.32 1.48
N GLU A 93 3.93 26.86 2.57
CA GLU A 93 4.67 28.11 2.57
C GLU A 93 6.19 27.88 2.43
N ARG A 94 6.94 28.97 2.23
CA ARG A 94 8.41 28.86 2.16
C ARG A 94 8.97 28.44 3.52
N GLY A 95 9.65 27.30 3.53
CA GLY A 95 10.27 26.73 4.73
C GLY A 95 9.51 25.55 5.31
N ASP A 96 8.31 25.27 4.82
CA ASP A 96 7.54 24.10 5.23
C ASP A 96 8.15 22.80 4.67
N GLY A 97 8.02 21.74 5.46
CA GLY A 97 8.38 20.37 5.06
C GLY A 97 7.28 19.70 4.23
N PRO A 98 7.50 18.46 3.77
CA PRO A 98 6.49 17.71 3.04
C PRO A 98 5.30 17.33 3.93
N ILE A 99 4.08 17.35 3.38
CA ILE A 99 2.86 16.89 4.07
C ILE A 99 2.82 15.36 4.15
N CYS A 100 3.30 14.67 3.12
CA CYS A 100 3.37 13.20 3.06
C CYS A 100 4.82 12.75 2.86
N LEU A 101 5.28 11.84 3.72
CA LEU A 101 6.59 11.22 3.62
C LEU A 101 6.43 9.71 3.44
N VAL A 102 6.96 9.18 2.33
CA VAL A 102 7.06 7.74 2.08
C VAL A 102 8.51 7.32 2.23
N LEU A 103 8.76 6.33 3.08
CA LEU A 103 10.09 5.78 3.31
C LEU A 103 10.21 4.43 2.61
N ALA A 104 11.28 4.25 1.83
CA ALA A 104 11.57 3.03 1.11
C ALA A 104 13.00 2.52 1.44
N PRO A 105 13.21 1.20 1.47
CA PRO A 105 14.51 0.60 1.84
C PRO A 105 15.60 0.75 0.76
N THR A 106 15.22 0.95 -0.51
CA THR A 106 16.16 1.09 -1.62
C THR A 106 15.82 2.31 -2.47
N ARG A 107 16.84 2.85 -3.17
CA ARG A 107 16.66 4.02 -4.04
C ARG A 107 15.76 3.72 -5.23
N GLU A 108 15.90 2.53 -5.79
CA GLU A 108 15.14 2.06 -6.95
C GLU A 108 13.65 1.94 -6.60
N LEU A 109 13.33 1.41 -5.41
CA LEU A 109 11.95 1.34 -4.95
C LEU A 109 11.39 2.74 -4.66
N ALA A 110 12.18 3.65 -4.10
CA ALA A 110 11.76 5.04 -3.92
C ALA A 110 11.42 5.71 -5.27
N GLN A 111 12.27 5.52 -6.28
CA GLN A 111 12.04 6.03 -7.64
C GLN A 111 10.80 5.43 -8.29
N GLN A 112 10.55 4.12 -8.11
CA GLN A 112 9.34 3.48 -8.61
C GLN A 112 8.08 4.06 -7.95
N VAL A 113 8.09 4.28 -6.64
CA VAL A 113 6.97 4.89 -5.93
C VAL A 113 6.77 6.33 -6.37
N GLN A 114 7.86 7.08 -6.59
CA GLN A 114 7.79 8.45 -7.11
C GLN A 114 7.14 8.49 -8.50
N GLN A 115 7.57 7.65 -9.44
CA GLN A 115 6.99 7.64 -10.78
C GLN A 115 5.48 7.41 -10.72
N VAL A 116 5.04 6.47 -9.88
CA VAL A 116 3.61 6.27 -9.63
C VAL A 116 3.01 7.55 -9.04
N ALA A 117 3.60 8.15 -8.01
CA ALA A 117 3.07 9.39 -7.44
C ALA A 117 2.94 10.53 -8.45
N ASP A 118 3.89 10.68 -9.39
CA ASP A 118 3.87 11.70 -10.45
C ASP A 118 2.79 11.39 -11.52
N ASP A 119 2.54 10.11 -11.81
CA ASP A 119 1.49 9.70 -12.75
C ASP A 119 0.08 10.01 -12.22
N TYR A 120 -0.13 9.96 -10.90
CA TYR A 120 -1.43 10.22 -10.24
C TYR A 120 -1.53 11.61 -9.60
N GLY A 121 -0.39 12.32 -9.41
CA GLY A 121 -0.28 13.56 -8.68
C GLY A 121 0.29 14.68 -9.53
N LYS A 122 -0.45 15.79 -9.67
CA LYS A 122 0.02 17.00 -10.39
C LYS A 122 1.04 17.85 -9.58
N GLN A 123 1.53 17.39 -8.43
CA GLN A 123 2.36 18.16 -7.51
C GLN A 123 3.71 17.48 -7.21
N THR A 124 4.78 18.26 -7.24
CA THR A 124 6.17 17.85 -7.02
C THR A 124 6.42 17.39 -5.58
N LEU A 125 7.01 16.20 -5.40
CA LEU A 125 7.37 15.64 -4.10
C LEU A 125 8.90 15.44 -4.00
N MET A 126 9.49 15.64 -2.81
CA MET A 126 10.93 15.45 -2.53
C MET A 126 11.15 14.42 -1.42
N TRP A 127 12.20 13.59 -1.51
CA TRP A 127 12.44 12.44 -0.61
C TRP A 127 13.93 12.19 -0.28
N SER A 128 14.20 11.52 0.86
CA SER A 128 15.53 11.03 1.28
C SER A 128 15.40 9.60 1.85
N ALA A 129 16.41 8.74 1.65
CA ALA A 129 16.34 7.29 1.94
C ALA A 129 17.43 6.81 2.91
N THR A 130 17.03 6.21 4.05
CA THR A 130 17.80 5.19 4.80
C THR A 130 16.87 4.42 5.75
N TRP A 131 17.00 3.07 5.80
CA TRP A 131 16.15 2.20 6.63
C TRP A 131 16.92 0.99 7.23
N PRO A 132 17.60 1.18 8.38
CA PRO A 132 18.35 0.12 9.05
C PRO A 132 17.46 -0.84 9.88
N LYS A 133 18.02 -1.94 10.39
CA LYS A 133 17.25 -3.05 10.99
C LYS A 133 16.51 -2.67 12.29
N GLU A 134 16.92 -1.59 12.96
CA GLU A 134 16.29 -1.08 14.19
C GLU A 134 14.87 -0.52 13.94
N VAL A 135 14.53 -0.16 12.70
CA VAL A 135 13.30 0.57 12.39
C VAL A 135 12.05 -0.33 12.33
N ARG A 136 12.22 -1.66 12.29
CA ARG A 136 11.09 -2.61 12.40
C ARG A 136 10.46 -2.61 13.80
N GLN A 137 11.27 -2.46 14.84
CA GLN A 137 10.79 -2.39 16.23
C GLN A 137 10.18 -1.01 16.52
N LEU A 138 10.73 0.02 15.89
CA LEU A 138 10.27 1.41 15.96
C LEU A 138 8.88 1.63 15.34
N ALA A 139 8.45 0.78 14.40
CA ALA A 139 7.10 0.87 13.82
C ALA A 139 6.00 0.66 14.88
N GLU A 140 6.23 -0.16 15.90
CA GLU A 140 5.29 -0.30 17.02
C GLU A 140 5.33 0.89 17.98
N ASP A 141 6.48 1.57 18.12
CA ASP A 141 6.63 2.78 18.94
C ASP A 141 5.98 4.03 18.32
N PHE A 142 5.81 4.07 17.00
CA PHE A 142 5.21 5.21 16.30
C PHE A 142 3.71 5.10 16.08
N LEU A 143 3.15 3.89 16.13
CA LEU A 143 1.74 3.65 15.84
C LEU A 143 0.90 3.77 17.12
N ARG A 144 -0.20 4.54 17.06
CA ARG A 144 -1.17 4.70 18.15
C ARG A 144 -2.51 4.11 17.75
N ASP A 145 -3.04 3.17 18.54
CA ASP A 145 -4.37 2.54 18.32
C ASP A 145 -4.61 2.08 16.86
N TYR A 146 -3.60 1.44 16.28
CA TYR A 146 -3.58 1.10 14.85
C TYR A 146 -4.49 -0.08 14.49
N VAL A 147 -4.82 -0.18 13.19
CA VAL A 147 -5.49 -1.35 12.62
C VAL A 147 -4.61 -2.06 11.62
N GLN A 148 -4.47 -3.37 11.82
CA GLN A 148 -3.75 -4.24 10.90
C GLN A 148 -4.74 -4.87 9.91
N ILE A 149 -4.44 -4.75 8.63
CA ILE A 149 -5.10 -5.45 7.53
C ILE A 149 -4.12 -6.47 6.98
N ASN A 150 -4.56 -7.72 6.82
CA ASN A 150 -3.84 -8.75 6.09
C ASN A 150 -4.69 -9.24 4.90
N VAL A 151 -4.04 -9.48 3.76
CA VAL A 151 -4.64 -10.08 2.58
C VAL A 151 -3.89 -11.35 2.22
N GLY A 152 -4.61 -12.46 2.14
CA GLY A 152 -4.05 -13.79 1.92
C GLY A 152 -3.74 -14.51 3.23
N ASN A 153 -2.88 -15.52 3.17
CA ASN A 153 -2.54 -16.33 4.35
C ASN A 153 -1.81 -15.48 5.42
N LEU A 154 -2.08 -15.78 6.70
CA LEU A 154 -1.41 -15.13 7.84
C LEU A 154 0.04 -15.60 7.99
N GLU A 155 0.38 -16.75 7.41
CA GLU A 155 1.74 -17.28 7.34
C GLU A 155 2.49 -16.75 6.11
N LEU A 156 3.82 -16.72 6.18
CA LEU A 156 4.72 -16.32 5.09
C LEU A 156 4.33 -17.03 3.79
N SER A 157 3.67 -16.30 2.88
CA SER A 157 3.15 -16.82 1.62
C SER A 157 3.77 -16.05 0.46
N ALA A 158 4.49 -16.78 -0.39
CA ALA A 158 4.94 -16.26 -1.68
C ALA A 158 3.74 -16.14 -2.64
N ASN A 159 3.86 -15.27 -3.63
CA ASN A 159 2.78 -15.06 -4.60
C ASN A 159 2.47 -16.37 -5.36
N HIS A 160 1.21 -16.79 -5.32
CA HIS A 160 0.73 -18.04 -5.94
C HIS A 160 0.89 -18.08 -7.47
N ASN A 161 1.10 -16.94 -8.13
CA ASN A 161 1.34 -16.85 -9.58
C ASN A 161 2.80 -17.11 -9.96
N ILE A 162 3.71 -17.27 -9.00
CA ILE A 162 5.12 -17.55 -9.25
C ILE A 162 5.35 -19.05 -9.12
N LEU A 163 5.74 -19.69 -10.22
CA LEU A 163 6.20 -21.08 -10.20
C LEU A 163 7.53 -21.14 -9.45
N GLN A 164 7.53 -21.86 -8.32
CA GLN A 164 8.72 -22.06 -7.49
C GLN A 164 9.32 -23.44 -7.80
N ILE A 165 10.54 -23.46 -8.33
CA ILE A 165 11.31 -24.67 -8.58
C ILE A 165 12.53 -24.63 -7.66
N VAL A 166 12.76 -25.71 -6.92
CA VAL A 166 13.92 -25.87 -6.02
C VAL A 166 14.78 -26.99 -6.56
N ASP A 167 16.00 -26.68 -6.97
CA ASP A 167 17.00 -27.67 -7.37
C ASP A 167 18.07 -27.79 -6.26
N VAL A 168 18.27 -29.01 -5.76
CA VAL A 168 19.25 -29.31 -4.71
C VAL A 168 20.53 -29.78 -5.39
N CYS A 169 21.60 -29.01 -5.25
CA CYS A 169 22.88 -29.30 -5.87
C CYS A 169 24.05 -28.94 -4.94
N GLN A 170 25.21 -29.53 -5.18
CA GLN A 170 26.44 -29.12 -4.50
C GLN A 170 26.93 -27.77 -5.03
N GLU A 171 27.72 -27.04 -4.24
CA GLU A 171 28.25 -25.71 -4.62
C GLU A 171 28.95 -25.73 -5.99
N SER A 172 29.69 -26.81 -6.28
CA SER A 172 30.41 -27.03 -7.55
C SER A 172 29.50 -27.24 -8.77
N GLU A 173 28.22 -27.55 -8.56
CA GLU A 173 27.27 -27.86 -9.64
C GLU A 173 26.42 -26.64 -10.04
N LYS A 174 26.50 -25.54 -9.29
CA LYS A 174 25.72 -24.31 -9.56
C LYS A 174 26.08 -23.69 -10.91
N ASP A 175 27.37 -23.62 -11.25
CA ASP A 175 27.85 -22.99 -12.49
C ASP A 175 27.43 -23.73 -13.76
N HIS A 176 27.12 -25.03 -13.66
CA HIS A 176 26.63 -25.83 -14.79
C HIS A 176 25.09 -25.78 -14.94
N LYS A 177 24.38 -25.30 -13.92
CA LYS A 177 22.91 -25.29 -13.84
C LYS A 177 22.29 -23.90 -14.02
N LEU A 178 23.08 -22.84 -13.87
CA LEU A 178 22.70 -21.44 -14.15
C LEU A 178 22.86 -21.10 -15.65
#